data_AF-A0A1P8NMT5-F1
#
_entry.id   AF-A0A1P8NMT5-F1
#
_cell.length_a   1.000
_cell.length_b   1.000
_cell.length_c   1.000
_cell.angle_alpha   90.00
_cell.angle_beta   90.00
_cell.angle_gamma   90.00
#
_symmetry.space_group_name_H-M   'P 1'
#
loop_
_entity.id
_entity.type
_entity.pdbx_description
1 polymer ?
#
loop_
_entity_poly.entity_id
_entity_poly.type
_entity_poly.pdbx_seq_one_letter_code
_entity_poly.pdbx_strand_id
1 'polypeptide(L)'
;MTSLLLILMWLMSIMVMFLNHPLSLGLILLLQTIMISMLIGLMSLNFWYSYILFLIMIGGMLILFIYMTSVASNEKFKFSYKLFLLFIFMMIIMLITIFMDNLYFNLKINSYDVMNQNYCYNFKLSINKYMNYPQNFILLMMILYLLITLIMVVKITNINYGPLRQKY
;
A
#
# COMPACT_ATOMS: atom_id res chain seq x y z
N MET A 1 -2.37 -12.25 -15.77
CA MET A 1 -1.43 -11.23 -15.23
C MET A 1 -1.98 -10.54 -14.00
N THR A 2 -3.15 -9.92 -14.08
CA THR A 2 -3.85 -9.36 -12.91
C THR A 2 -4.20 -10.42 -11.87
N SER A 3 -4.63 -11.62 -12.29
CA SER A 3 -4.84 -12.79 -11.42
C SER A 3 -3.57 -13.14 -10.64
N LEU A 4 -2.43 -13.31 -11.33
CA LEU A 4 -1.14 -13.59 -10.71
C LEU A 4 -0.74 -12.53 -9.66
N LEU A 5 -0.90 -11.25 -10.00
CA LEU A 5 -0.63 -10.14 -9.08
C LEU A 5 -1.54 -10.18 -7.84
N LEU A 6 -2.83 -10.50 -8.00
CA LEU A 6 -3.77 -10.63 -6.89
C LEU A 6 -3.39 -11.76 -5.94
N ILE A 7 -2.98 -12.92 -6.49
CA ILE A 7 -2.59 -14.05 -5.63
C ILE A 7 -1.27 -13.72 -4.91
N LEU A 8 -0.33 -13.03 -5.57
CA LEU A 8 0.93 -12.60 -4.94
C LEU A 8 0.67 -11.59 -3.80
N MET A 9 -0.29 -10.69 -3.99
CA MET A 9 -0.74 -9.76 -2.97
C MET A 9 -1.31 -10.46 -1.74
N TRP A 10 -2.11 -11.51 -1.94
CA TRP A 10 -2.65 -12.30 -0.84
C TRP A 10 -1.54 -12.99 -0.07
N LEU A 11 -0.56 -13.59 -0.76
CA LEU A 11 0.58 -14.20 -0.09
C LEU A 11 1.36 -13.20 0.78
N MET A 12 1.65 -12.02 0.25
CA MET A 12 2.38 -11.01 1.01
C MET A 12 1.60 -10.56 2.25
N SER A 13 0.28 -10.41 2.15
CA SER A 13 -0.56 -10.05 3.30
C SER A 13 -0.55 -11.09 4.43
N ILE A 14 -0.52 -12.38 4.09
CA ILE A 14 -0.42 -13.46 5.07
C ILE A 14 0.96 -13.44 5.73
N MET A 15 2.03 -13.14 4.98
CA MET A 15 3.38 -13.05 5.54
C MET A 15 3.52 -11.93 6.57
N VAL A 16 2.84 -10.78 6.37
CA VAL A 16 2.86 -9.66 7.32
C VAL A 16 2.38 -10.10 8.71
N MET A 17 1.38 -10.98 8.80
CA MET A 17 0.82 -11.44 10.09
C MET A 17 1.83 -12.20 10.95
N PHE A 18 2.87 -12.79 10.35
CA PHE A 18 3.83 -13.64 11.05
C PHE A 18 5.20 -12.97 11.27
N LEU A 19 5.39 -11.74 10.81
CA LEU A 19 6.65 -11.02 10.95
C LEU A 19 6.66 -10.10 12.16
N ASN A 20 7.69 -10.26 13.00
CA ASN A 20 7.83 -9.48 14.23
C ASN A 20 8.81 -8.33 14.08
N HIS A 21 9.83 -8.45 13.23
CA HIS A 21 10.88 -7.45 13.14
C HIS A 21 10.41 -6.25 12.29
N PRO A 22 10.52 -5.01 12.80
CA PRO A 22 10.00 -3.81 12.13
C PRO A 22 10.61 -3.58 10.74
N LEU A 23 11.90 -3.88 10.58
CA LEU A 23 12.58 -3.82 9.28
C LEU A 23 11.97 -4.79 8.24
N SER A 24 11.72 -6.05 8.61
CA SER A 24 11.09 -7.02 7.69
C SER A 24 9.65 -6.64 7.38
N LEU A 25 8.93 -6.11 8.37
CA LEU A 25 7.57 -5.60 8.16
C LEU A 25 7.58 -4.46 7.12
N GLY A 26 8.50 -3.50 7.25
CA GLY A 26 8.67 -2.41 6.30
C GLY A 26 9.03 -2.88 4.89
N LEU A 27 9.91 -3.89 4.76
CA LEU A 27 10.27 -4.43 3.44
C LEU A 27 9.10 -5.13 2.76
N ILE A 28 8.34 -5.97 3.47
CA ILE A 28 7.17 -6.66 2.88
C ILE A 28 6.09 -5.66 2.50
N LEU A 29 5.82 -4.66 3.36
CA LEU A 29 4.85 -3.62 3.03
C LEU A 29 5.28 -2.83 1.77
N LEU A 30 6.58 -2.61 1.54
CA LEU A 30 7.06 -1.83 0.40
C LEU A 30 6.84 -2.63 -0.89
N LEU A 31 7.17 -3.92 -0.88
CA LEU A 31 6.86 -4.83 -1.97
C LEU A 31 5.36 -4.91 -2.25
N GLN A 32 4.54 -4.97 -1.20
CA GLN A 32 3.09 -4.96 -1.33
C GLN A 32 2.58 -3.66 -1.98
N THR A 33 3.11 -2.49 -1.60
CA THR A 33 2.70 -1.21 -2.19
C THR A 33 3.06 -1.09 -3.67
N ILE A 34 4.22 -1.62 -4.09
CA ILE A 34 4.59 -1.72 -5.51
C ILE A 34 3.54 -2.56 -6.26
N MET A 35 3.20 -3.73 -5.74
CA MET A 35 2.24 -4.64 -6.37
C MET A 35 0.83 -4.04 -6.46
N ILE A 36 0.39 -3.30 -5.42
CA ILE A 36 -0.89 -2.55 -5.45
C ILE A 36 -0.86 -1.48 -6.54
N SER A 37 0.21 -0.68 -6.60
CA SER A 37 0.31 0.39 -7.60
C SER A 37 0.27 -0.16 -9.03
N MET A 38 0.89 -1.32 -9.28
CA MET A 38 0.83 -2.01 -10.56
C MET A 38 -0.57 -2.53 -10.87
N LEU A 39 -1.26 -3.13 -9.90
CA LEU A 39 -2.65 -3.59 -10.09
C LEU A 39 -3.59 -2.44 -10.43
N ILE A 40 -3.51 -1.32 -9.70
CA ILE A 40 -4.36 -0.15 -9.96
C ILE A 40 -4.04 0.45 -11.33
N GLY A 41 -2.76 0.50 -11.70
CA GLY A 41 -2.35 0.92 -13.04
C GLY A 41 -2.99 0.07 -14.14
N LEU A 42 -3.00 -1.26 -13.98
CA LEU A 42 -3.61 -2.20 -14.94
C LEU A 42 -5.14 -2.10 -15.00
N MET A 43 -5.82 -1.76 -13.90
CA MET A 43 -7.28 -1.63 -13.86
C MET A 43 -7.78 -0.25 -14.30
N SER A 44 -6.93 0.77 -14.18
CA SER A 44 -7.31 2.16 -14.46
C SER A 44 -7.09 2.55 -15.91
N LEU A 45 -7.89 3.51 -16.39
CA LEU A 45 -7.70 4.13 -17.70
C LEU A 45 -6.36 4.87 -17.83
N ASN A 46 -5.81 5.39 -16.73
CA ASN A 46 -4.59 6.18 -16.70
C ASN A 46 -3.81 5.96 -15.40
N PHE A 47 -2.48 5.92 -15.51
CA PHE A 47 -1.55 5.64 -14.41
C PHE A 47 -1.43 6.74 -13.33
N TRP A 48 -2.12 7.88 -13.47
CA TRP A 48 -2.04 8.98 -12.49
C TRP A 48 -2.42 8.56 -11.08
N TYR A 49 -3.48 7.76 -10.92
CA TYR A 49 -3.89 7.26 -9.60
C TYR A 49 -2.88 6.27 -9.01
N SER A 50 -2.30 5.39 -9.84
CA SER A 50 -1.22 4.49 -9.37
C SER A 50 0.03 5.24 -8.94
N TYR A 51 0.39 6.34 -9.62
CA TYR A 51 1.55 7.15 -9.25
C TYR A 51 1.33 7.92 -7.94
N ILE A 52 0.16 8.53 -7.76
CA ILE A 52 -0.18 9.23 -6.51
C ILE A 52 -0.14 8.25 -5.33
N LEU A 53 -0.73 7.06 -5.49
CA LEU A 53 -0.72 6.04 -4.44
C LEU A 53 0.71 5.57 -4.12
N PHE A 54 1.53 5.32 -5.14
CA PHE A 54 2.92 4.90 -4.96
C PHE A 54 3.73 5.92 -4.14
N LEU A 55 3.64 7.20 -4.51
CA LEU A 55 4.40 8.27 -3.84
C LEU A 55 3.98 8.47 -2.37
N ILE A 56 2.68 8.52 -2.10
CA ILE A 56 2.17 8.72 -0.74
C ILE A 56 2.55 7.55 0.16
N MET A 57 2.40 6.32 -0.33
CA MET A 57 2.71 5.13 0.46
C MET A 57 4.21 5.01 0.77
N ILE A 58 5.09 5.23 -0.22
CA ILE A 58 6.54 5.20 0.02
C ILE A 58 6.96 6.30 1.00
N GLY A 59 6.42 7.51 0.86
CA GLY A 59 6.69 8.62 1.78
C GLY A 59 6.35 8.26 3.23
N GLY A 60 5.16 7.70 3.47
CA GLY A 60 4.74 7.27 4.81
C GLY A 60 5.60 6.13 5.38
N MET A 61 6.01 5.20 4.53
CA MET A 61 6.85 4.07 4.94
C MET A 61 8.28 4.46 5.31
N LEU A 62 8.87 5.45 4.63
CA LEU A 62 10.19 5.98 4.99
C LEU A 62 10.18 6.65 6.37
N ILE A 63 9.11 7.38 6.70
CA ILE A 63 8.96 8.00 8.04
C ILE A 63 8.89 6.92 9.13
N LEU A 64 8.10 5.85 8.90
CA LEU A 64 8.04 4.71 9.81
C LEU A 64 9.39 4.01 9.98
N PHE A 65 10.17 3.88 8.90
CA PHE A 65 11.50 3.28 8.94
C PHE A 65 12.48 4.09 9.80
N ILE A 66 12.49 5.43 9.65
CA ILE A 66 13.33 6.31 10.47
C ILE A 66 12.92 6.23 11.94
N TYR A 67 11.62 6.25 12.23
CA TYR A 67 11.13 6.14 13.60
C TYR A 67 11.58 4.82 14.26
N MET A 68 11.40 3.68 13.58
CA MET A 68 11.76 2.37 14.13
C MET A 68 13.27 2.21 14.38
N THR A 69 14.11 2.72 13.47
CA THR A 69 15.57 2.69 13.69
C THR A 69 16.02 3.58 14.85
N SER A 70 15.29 4.65 15.15
CA SER A 70 15.57 5.54 16.28
C SER A 70 15.09 4.99 17.64
N VAL A 71 14.02 4.19 17.67
CA VAL A 71 13.40 3.70 18.92
C VAL A 71 13.99 2.36 19.39
N ALA A 72 14.36 1.47 18.46
CA ALA A 72 14.93 0.17 18.80
C ALA A 72 16.17 -0.09 17.94
N SER A 73 17.34 0.35 18.43
CA SER A 73 18.60 0.10 17.74
C SER A 73 18.99 -1.39 17.83
N ASN A 74 19.05 -2.04 16.68
CA ASN A 74 19.86 -3.24 16.40
C ASN A 74 19.54 -4.54 17.16
N GLU A 75 18.27 -4.95 17.22
CA GLU A 75 18.02 -6.37 17.46
C GLU A 75 18.56 -7.19 16.27
N LYS A 76 19.39 -8.19 16.55
CA LYS A 76 19.92 -9.08 15.49
C LYS A 76 18.75 -9.78 14.81
N PHE A 77 18.70 -9.69 13.49
CA PHE A 77 17.67 -10.34 12.69
C PHE A 77 17.70 -11.86 12.89
N LYS A 78 16.67 -12.41 13.54
CA LYS A 78 16.50 -13.85 13.74
C LYS A 78 15.59 -14.40 12.65
N PHE A 79 16.17 -15.13 11.70
CA PHE A 79 15.39 -15.91 10.73
C PHE A 79 14.67 -17.05 11.45
N SER A 80 13.34 -17.16 11.25
CA SER A 80 12.59 -18.33 11.72
C SER A 80 12.43 -19.34 10.57
N TYR A 81 12.86 -20.57 10.82
CA TYR A 81 12.71 -21.66 9.85
C TYR A 81 11.24 -21.98 9.55
N LYS A 82 10.36 -21.78 10.53
CA LYS A 82 8.91 -21.97 10.39
C LYS A 82 8.28 -20.99 9.39
N LEU A 83 8.69 -19.72 9.42
CA LEU A 83 8.28 -18.72 8.41
C LEU A 83 8.75 -19.13 7.01
N PHE A 84 9.98 -19.63 6.90
CA PHE A 84 10.53 -20.05 5.61
C PHE A 84 9.76 -21.24 5.01
N LEU A 85 9.41 -22.24 5.83
CA LEU A 85 8.56 -23.35 5.41
C LEU A 85 7.17 -22.88 4.98
N LEU A 86 6.56 -21.94 5.71
CA LEU A 86 5.28 -21.33 5.33
C LEU A 86 5.39 -20.66 3.95
N PHE A 87 6.50 -19.95 3.70
CA PHE A 87 6.76 -19.29 2.42
C PHE A 87 6.90 -20.29 1.26
N ILE A 88 7.60 -21.40 1.47
CA ILE A 88 7.72 -22.46 0.47
C ILE A 88 6.34 -23.07 0.17
N PHE A 89 5.56 -23.39 1.20
CA PHE A 89 4.22 -23.98 1.01
C PHE A 89 3.31 -23.04 0.23
N MET A 90 3.34 -21.75 0.56
CA MET A 90 2.60 -20.72 -0.17
C MET A 90 3.04 -20.61 -1.63
N MET A 91 4.35 -20.69 -1.93
CA MET A 91 4.84 -20.66 -3.30
C MET A 91 4.43 -21.90 -4.11
N ILE A 92 4.33 -23.07 -3.47
CA ILE A 92 3.82 -24.27 -4.13
C ILE A 92 2.34 -24.10 -4.51
N ILE A 93 1.53 -23.51 -3.63
CA ILE A 93 0.12 -23.20 -3.92
C ILE A 93 0.04 -22.26 -5.14
N MET A 94 0.91 -21.25 -5.23
CA MET A 94 0.95 -20.36 -6.40
C MET A 94 1.17 -21.12 -7.70
N LEU A 95 2.18 -22.00 -7.72
CA LEU A 95 2.49 -22.77 -8.90
C LEU A 95 1.29 -23.62 -9.34
N ILE A 96 0.62 -24.27 -8.40
CA ILE A 96 -0.60 -25.04 -8.69
C ILE A 96 -1.69 -24.15 -9.29
N THR A 97 -1.92 -22.96 -8.72
CA THR A 97 -2.94 -22.03 -9.24
C THR A 97 -2.63 -21.56 -10.67
N ILE A 98 -1.35 -21.36 -11.01
CA ILE A 98 -0.94 -20.96 -12.37
C ILE A 98 -1.26 -22.07 -13.38
N PHE A 99 -1.05 -23.34 -13.02
CA PHE A 99 -1.33 -24.47 -13.92
C PHE A 99 -2.82 -24.76 -14.07
N MET A 100 -3.63 -24.46 -13.05
CA MET A 100 -5.09 -24.57 -13.14
C MET A 100 -5.74 -23.44 -13.95
N ASP A 101 -5.01 -22.34 -14.20
CA ASP A 101 -5.53 -21.06 -14.72
C ASP A 101 -5.87 -21.06 -16.21
N ASN A 102 -5.67 -22.15 -16.96
CA ASN A 102 -6.08 -22.23 -18.38
C ASN A 102 -7.60 -21.99 -18.56
N LEU A 103 -8.42 -22.17 -17.51
CA LEU A 103 -9.86 -21.87 -17.54
C LEU A 103 -10.21 -20.45 -17.06
N TYR A 104 -9.36 -19.82 -16.23
CA TYR A 104 -9.57 -18.47 -15.69
C TYR A 104 -8.90 -17.37 -16.52
N PHE A 105 -8.03 -17.73 -17.46
CA PHE A 105 -7.45 -16.80 -18.45
C PHE A 105 -8.51 -16.09 -19.31
N ASN A 106 -9.74 -16.62 -19.33
CA ASN A 106 -10.90 -16.04 -20.00
C ASN A 106 -11.82 -15.20 -19.11
N LEU A 107 -11.45 -14.93 -17.85
CA LEU A 107 -11.85 -13.68 -17.22
C LEU A 107 -11.02 -12.55 -17.87
N LYS A 108 -11.31 -12.31 -19.15
CA LYS A 108 -11.33 -10.95 -19.68
C LYS A 108 -12.24 -10.18 -18.73
N ILE A 109 -11.67 -9.68 -17.64
CA ILE A 109 -12.19 -8.51 -16.95
C ILE A 109 -12.51 -7.57 -18.09
N ASN A 110 -13.80 -7.37 -18.35
CA ASN A 110 -14.34 -6.72 -19.53
C ASN A 110 -13.70 -5.33 -19.69
N SER A 111 -12.52 -5.30 -20.33
CA SER A 111 -11.89 -4.10 -20.79
C SER A 111 -12.64 -3.54 -21.99
N TYR A 112 -13.54 -4.34 -22.61
CA TYR A 112 -14.43 -3.87 -23.65
C TYR A 112 -15.36 -2.74 -23.18
N ASP A 113 -15.84 -2.76 -21.94
CA ASP A 113 -16.70 -1.68 -21.41
C ASP A 113 -15.91 -0.40 -21.10
N VAL A 114 -14.62 -0.56 -20.75
CA VAL A 114 -13.71 0.57 -20.46
C VAL A 114 -13.15 1.18 -21.75
N MET A 115 -12.94 0.36 -22.80
CA MET A 115 -12.41 0.82 -24.09
C MET A 115 -13.36 1.73 -24.87
N ASN A 116 -14.66 1.65 -24.62
CA ASN A 116 -15.67 2.43 -25.33
C ASN A 116 -15.84 3.87 -24.81
N GLN A 117 -15.09 4.28 -23.79
CA GLN A 117 -15.18 5.64 -23.25
C GLN A 117 -14.03 6.50 -23.78
N ASN A 118 -14.35 7.74 -24.17
CA ASN A 118 -13.36 8.72 -24.63
C ASN A 118 -12.30 8.98 -23.54
N TYR A 119 -11.14 8.32 -23.68
CA TYR A 119 -10.02 8.33 -22.73
C TYR A 119 -9.61 9.74 -22.27
N CYS A 120 -9.55 10.71 -23.19
CA CYS A 120 -9.17 12.09 -22.86
C CYS A 120 -10.24 12.85 -22.06
N TYR A 121 -11.52 12.63 -22.36
CA TYR A 121 -12.61 13.36 -21.69
C TYR A 121 -12.80 12.86 -20.26
N ASN A 122 -12.70 11.53 -20.07
CA ASN A 122 -12.78 10.91 -18.75
C ASN A 122 -11.63 11.29 -17.81
N PHE A 123 -10.41 11.48 -18.32
CA PHE A 123 -9.27 11.89 -17.50
C PHE A 123 -9.48 13.28 -16.87
N LYS A 124 -9.93 14.24 -17.68
CA LYS A 124 -10.16 15.61 -17.20
C LYS A 124 -11.33 15.66 -16.22
N LEU A 125 -12.37 14.86 -16.47
CA LEU A 125 -13.50 14.71 -15.57
C LEU A 125 -13.15 14.00 -14.26
N SER A 126 -12.28 12.98 -14.28
CA SER A 126 -11.98 12.19 -13.09
C SER A 126 -11.17 12.97 -12.05
N ILE A 127 -10.25 13.84 -12.50
CA ILE A 127 -9.47 14.73 -11.61
C ILE A 127 -10.33 15.88 -11.09
N ASN A 128 -11.13 16.50 -11.94
CA ASN A 128 -11.92 17.67 -11.55
C ASN A 128 -13.23 17.33 -10.83
N LYS A 129 -13.59 16.04 -10.70
CA LYS A 129 -14.84 15.60 -10.06
C LYS A 129 -15.03 16.17 -8.66
N TYR A 130 -13.97 16.21 -7.85
CA TYR A 130 -14.03 16.69 -6.47
C TYR A 130 -13.99 18.21 -6.33
N MET A 131 -13.60 18.93 -7.38
CA MET A 131 -13.65 20.40 -7.38
C MET A 131 -15.04 20.92 -7.74
N ASN A 132 -15.83 20.13 -8.46
CA ASN A 132 -17.16 20.53 -8.92
C ASN A 132 -18.26 20.23 -7.88
N TYR A 133 -19.32 21.04 -7.90
CA TYR A 133 -20.54 20.77 -7.14
C TYR A 133 -21.23 19.50 -7.70
N PRO A 134 -21.82 18.61 -6.86
CA PRO A 134 -21.96 18.68 -5.40
C PRO A 134 -20.78 18.05 -4.61
N GLN A 135 -19.81 17.44 -5.28
CA GLN A 135 -18.77 16.65 -4.62
C GLN A 135 -17.74 17.50 -3.84
N ASN A 136 -17.69 18.82 -4.09
CA ASN A 136 -16.80 19.75 -3.37
C ASN A 136 -16.94 19.71 -1.84
N PHE A 137 -18.10 19.29 -1.31
CA PHE A 137 -18.23 19.06 0.14
C PHE A 137 -17.21 18.04 0.68
N ILE A 138 -16.85 17.02 -0.11
CA ILE A 138 -15.83 16.03 0.29
C ILE A 138 -14.45 16.68 0.37
N LEU A 139 -14.11 17.55 -0.59
CA LEU A 139 -12.84 18.30 -0.56
C LEU A 139 -12.76 19.15 0.70
N LEU A 140 -13.84 19.88 1.02
CA LEU A 140 -13.91 20.73 2.21
C LEU A 140 -13.75 19.92 3.50
N MET A 141 -14.39 18.75 3.59
CA MET A 141 -14.22 17.83 4.73
C MET A 141 -12.78 17.33 4.87
N MET A 142 -12.09 16.99 3.77
CA MET A 142 -10.70 16.54 3.81
C MET A 142 -9.74 17.63 4.29
N ILE A 143 -9.95 18.90 3.88
CA ILE A 143 -9.13 20.03 4.34
C ILE A 143 -9.31 20.24 5.85
N LEU A 144 -10.57 20.22 6.33
CA LEU A 144 -10.85 20.35 7.76
C LEU A 144 -10.25 19.18 8.56
N TYR A 145 -10.33 17.96 8.04
CA TYR A 145 -9.72 16.79 8.68
C TYR A 145 -8.20 16.95 8.84
N LEU A 146 -7.48 17.30 7.76
CA LEU A 146 -6.03 17.50 7.81
C LEU A 146 -5.62 18.66 8.74
N LEU A 147 -6.44 19.71 8.81
CA LEU A 147 -6.19 20.82 9.73
C LEU A 147 -6.34 20.38 11.19
N ILE A 148 -7.39 19.62 11.51
CA ILE A 148 -7.59 19.08 12.86
C ILE A 148 -6.47 18.11 13.22
N THR A 149 -6.05 17.22 12.31
CA THR A 149 -4.95 16.29 12.59
C THR A 149 -3.64 17.02 12.88
N LEU A 150 -3.31 18.09 12.14
CA LEU A 150 -2.13 18.89 12.42
C LEU A 150 -2.17 19.57 13.80
N ILE A 151 -3.31 20.16 14.19
CA ILE A 151 -3.48 20.74 15.53
C ILE A 151 -3.31 19.67 16.62
N MET A 152 -3.89 18.48 16.41
CA MET A 152 -3.75 17.37 17.36
C MET A 152 -2.31 16.87 17.45
N VAL A 153 -1.60 16.71 16.33
CA VAL A 153 -0.19 16.30 16.32
C VAL A 153 0.66 17.29 17.13
N VAL A 154 0.50 18.60 16.93
CA VAL A 154 1.23 19.62 17.71
C VAL A 154 0.93 19.53 19.20
N LYS A 155 -0.34 19.29 19.58
CA LYS A 155 -0.71 19.10 21.00
C LYS A 155 -0.08 17.85 21.61
N ILE A 156 -0.02 16.73 20.86
CA ILE A 156 0.59 15.48 21.33
C ILE A 156 2.11 15.62 21.45
N THR A 157 2.77 16.34 20.54
CA THR A 157 4.22 16.53 20.60
C THR A 157 4.67 17.52 21.69
N ASN A 158 3.80 18.42 22.15
CA ASN A 158 4.12 19.43 23.17
C ASN A 158 4.12 18.89 24.62
N ILE A 159 4.21 17.56 24.79
CA ILE A 159 4.29 16.94 26.11
C ILE A 159 5.73 17.07 26.63
N ASN A 160 5.93 18.01 27.56
CA ASN A 160 7.21 18.24 28.24
C ASN A 160 7.42 17.24 29.39
N TYR A 161 7.73 15.97 29.10
CA TYR A 161 8.18 15.02 30.13
C TYR A 161 9.61 14.55 29.87
N GLY A 162 10.58 15.31 30.40
CA GLY A 162 11.98 14.90 30.57
C GLY A 162 12.75 14.56 29.28
N PRO A 163 14.09 14.50 29.33
CA PRO A 163 14.87 14.08 28.17
C PRO A 163 14.62 12.58 27.89
N LEU A 164 14.36 12.24 26.62
CA LEU A 164 14.26 10.86 26.09
C LEU A 164 15.56 10.03 26.25
N ARG A 165 16.59 10.58 26.89
CA ARG A 165 17.85 9.92 27.21
C ARG A 165 18.39 10.44 28.54
N GLN A 166 18.49 9.57 29.54
CA GLN A 166 19.34 9.80 30.70
C GLN A 166 20.79 9.91 30.21
N LYS A 167 21.47 10.99 30.60
CA LYS A 167 22.93 11.00 30.64
C LYS A 167 23.34 10.26 31.92
N TYR A 168 24.41 9.48 31.80
CA TYR A 168 24.98 8.50 32.72
C TYR A 168 24.36 7.10 32.60
#